data_AF-A0A238WVQ8-F1
#
_entry.id   AF-A0A238WVQ8-F1
#
_cell.length_a   1.000
_cell.length_b   1.000
_cell.length_c   1.000
_cell.angle_alpha   90.00
_cell.angle_beta   90.00
_cell.angle_gamma   90.00
#
_symmetry.space_group_name_H-M   'P 1'
#
loop_
_entity.id
_entity.type
_entity.pdbx_description
1 polymer ?
#
loop_
_entity_poly.entity_id
_entity_poly.type
_entity_poly.pdbx_seq_one_letter_code
_entity_poly.pdbx_strand_id
1 'polypeptide(L)'
;MKYWLFKSEPDTWSWDNTVAKGPEGEEWDGVRNYQARNFMREMATGDLGFFYHSQSDKAVVGIVEVCATAHPDSSTEDDRWECVDIRAVRPFASPVTLQMCKEDPRLADMVLVKNSRLSVQPVTKEEWNVVCELGGTEP
;
A
#
# COMPACT_ATOMS: atom_id res chain seq x y z
N MET A 1 -12.02 -3.54 9.71
CA MET A 1 -10.78 -3.76 8.95
C MET A 1 -11.06 -3.41 7.51
N LYS A 2 -10.36 -2.39 7.02
CA LYS A 2 -10.34 -1.97 5.61
C LYS A 2 -9.03 -2.48 4.97
N TYR A 3 -8.99 -2.46 3.64
CA TYR A 3 -7.82 -2.85 2.86
C TYR A 3 -7.34 -1.70 1.99
N TRP A 4 -6.03 -1.63 1.82
CA TRP A 4 -5.36 -0.50 1.15
C TRP A 4 -4.26 -0.98 0.20
N LEU A 5 -3.72 -0.07 -0.59
CA LEU A 5 -2.51 -0.28 -1.37
C LEU A 5 -1.62 0.95 -1.25
N PHE A 6 -0.35 0.71 -0.97
CA PHE A 6 0.70 1.72 -0.81
C PHE A 6 1.75 1.54 -1.91
N LYS A 7 1.93 2.55 -2.76
CA LYS A 7 2.96 2.54 -3.81
C LYS A 7 4.27 3.12 -3.30
N SER A 8 5.35 2.41 -3.56
CA SER A 8 6.72 2.86 -3.29
C SER A 8 7.64 2.57 -4.45
N GLU A 9 8.56 3.47 -4.76
CA GLU A 9 9.62 3.21 -5.73
C GLU A 9 10.74 2.42 -5.03
N PRO A 10 11.07 1.19 -5.47
CA PRO A 10 11.99 0.32 -4.74
C PRO A 10 13.41 0.89 -4.63
N ASP A 11 13.81 1.75 -5.55
CA ASP A 11 15.11 2.46 -5.51
C ASP A 11 15.17 3.51 -4.39
N THR A 12 14.01 3.97 -3.90
CA THR A 12 13.90 4.94 -2.79
C THR A 12 13.55 4.24 -1.48
N TRP A 13 12.53 3.38 -1.50
CA TRP A 13 12.07 2.63 -0.34
C TRP A 13 11.51 1.27 -0.76
N SER A 14 12.30 0.21 -0.54
CA SER A 14 11.95 -1.15 -0.93
C SER A 14 11.17 -1.91 0.15
N TRP A 15 10.59 -3.05 -0.24
CA TRP A 15 10.03 -4.01 0.71
C TRP A 15 11.05 -4.43 1.79
N ASP A 16 12.31 -4.66 1.42
CA ASP A 16 13.36 -5.07 2.37
C ASP A 16 13.65 -3.98 3.40
N ASN A 17 13.56 -2.69 3.01
CA ASN A 17 13.65 -1.58 3.96
C ASN A 17 12.50 -1.62 4.98
N THR A 18 11.29 -1.91 4.50
CA THR A 18 10.09 -2.03 5.36
C THR A 18 10.20 -3.21 6.32
N VAL A 19 10.71 -4.36 5.86
CA VAL A 19 10.98 -5.53 6.71
C VAL A 19 12.04 -5.22 7.76
N ALA A 20 13.10 -4.49 7.39
CA ALA A 20 14.20 -4.14 8.30
C ALA A 20 13.77 -3.22 9.45
N LYS A 21 12.72 -2.41 9.27
CA LYS A 21 12.12 -1.60 10.35
C LYS A 21 11.42 -2.44 11.42
N GLY A 22 11.01 -3.66 11.07
CA GLY A 22 10.42 -4.61 12.02
C GLY A 22 9.15 -4.05 12.70
N PRO A 23 8.95 -4.33 14.01
CA PRO A 23 7.70 -4.01 14.71
C PRO A 23 7.48 -2.52 14.96
N GLU A 24 8.54 -1.71 14.88
CA GLU A 24 8.47 -0.24 15.01
C GLU A 24 7.71 0.40 13.84
N GLY A 25 7.82 -0.19 12.64
CA GLY A 25 7.21 0.34 11.43
C GLY A 25 7.95 1.52 10.83
N GLU A 26 7.33 2.13 9.83
CA GLU A 26 7.83 3.32 9.14
C GLU A 26 6.70 4.30 8.87
N GLU A 27 7.01 5.59 9.06
CA GLU A 27 6.17 6.70 8.65
C GLU A 27 5.98 6.71 7.14
N TRP A 28 4.73 6.71 6.68
CA TRP A 28 4.40 6.74 5.26
C TRP A 28 4.38 8.18 4.71
N ASP A 29 5.51 8.86 4.84
CA ASP A 29 5.70 10.28 4.56
C ASP A 29 5.59 10.65 3.06
N GLY A 30 5.79 11.93 2.75
CA GLY A 30 6.02 12.41 1.38
C GLY A 30 4.77 12.43 0.47
N VAL A 31 3.62 11.98 0.97
CA VAL A 31 2.35 12.02 0.23
C VAL A 31 1.89 13.48 0.06
N ARG A 32 1.91 13.97 -1.19
CA ARG A 32 1.44 15.33 -1.55
C ARG A 32 0.21 15.31 -2.47
N ASN A 33 -0.65 14.32 -2.29
CA ASN A 33 -1.93 14.21 -2.98
C ASN A 33 -3.08 14.23 -1.96
N TYR A 34 -4.02 15.17 -2.12
CA TYR A 34 -5.14 15.36 -1.18
C TYR A 34 -6.02 14.11 -1.02
N GLN A 35 -6.25 13.37 -2.10
CA GLN A 35 -7.08 12.16 -2.06
C GLN A 35 -6.36 11.04 -1.31
N ALA A 36 -5.07 10.81 -1.63
CA ALA A 36 -4.25 9.83 -0.91
C ALA A 36 -4.15 10.14 0.58
N ARG A 37 -3.93 11.41 0.95
CA ARG A 37 -3.95 11.86 2.35
C ARG A 37 -5.30 11.57 3.01
N ASN A 38 -6.41 11.89 2.35
CA ASN A 38 -7.74 11.64 2.91
C ASN A 38 -8.00 10.14 3.12
N PHE A 39 -7.49 9.26 2.26
CA PHE A 39 -7.55 7.82 2.51
C PHE A 39 -6.74 7.41 3.75
N MET A 40 -5.55 7.96 3.95
CA MET A 40 -4.77 7.69 5.17
C MET A 40 -5.49 8.15 6.45
N ARG A 41 -6.24 9.27 6.40
CA ARG A 41 -7.08 9.73 7.52
C ARG A 41 -8.22 8.77 7.88
N GLU A 42 -8.62 7.90 6.95
CA GLU A 42 -9.69 6.92 7.16
C GLU A 42 -9.19 5.58 7.73
N MET A 43 -7.88 5.40 7.85
CA MET A 43 -7.25 4.18 8.31
C MET A 43 -7.32 4.04 9.83
N ALA A 44 -7.48 2.81 10.29
CA ALA A 44 -7.36 2.44 11.70
C ALA A 44 -6.17 1.49 11.91
N THR A 45 -5.64 1.43 13.13
CA THR A 45 -4.62 0.44 13.46
C THR A 45 -5.12 -0.98 13.22
N GLY A 46 -4.28 -1.80 12.59
CA GLY A 46 -4.63 -3.16 12.16
C GLY A 46 -5.37 -3.25 10.82
N ASP A 47 -5.67 -2.13 10.15
CA ASP A 47 -6.04 -2.19 8.73
C ASP A 47 -4.84 -2.69 7.91
N LEU A 48 -5.12 -3.49 6.89
CA LEU A 48 -4.08 -4.13 6.06
C LEU A 48 -3.92 -3.42 4.73
N GLY A 49 -2.74 -3.54 4.13
CA GLY A 49 -2.52 -3.03 2.79
C GLY A 49 -1.48 -3.81 2.00
N PHE A 50 -1.55 -3.67 0.68
CA PHE A 50 -0.54 -4.18 -0.22
C PHE A 50 0.62 -3.19 -0.33
N PHE A 51 1.84 -3.69 -0.20
CA PHE A 51 3.05 -2.96 -0.58
C PHE A 51 3.33 -3.18 -2.06
N TYR A 52 3.24 -2.11 -2.84
CA TYR A 52 3.38 -2.14 -4.29
C TYR A 52 4.65 -1.42 -4.73
N HIS A 53 5.57 -2.13 -5.37
CA HIS A 53 6.70 -1.50 -6.06
C HIS A 53 6.21 -0.82 -7.34
N SER A 54 6.41 0.49 -7.46
CA SER A 54 6.10 1.28 -8.65
C SER A 54 7.31 1.47 -9.57
N GLN A 55 7.05 2.02 -10.77
CA GLN A 55 8.04 2.36 -11.81
C GLN A 55 8.76 1.18 -12.46
N SER A 56 9.71 0.55 -11.78
CA SER A 56 10.53 -0.55 -12.30
C SER A 56 9.76 -1.87 -12.28
N ASP A 57 9.46 -2.39 -11.09
CA ASP A 57 8.90 -3.74 -10.91
C ASP A 57 7.40 -3.81 -11.22
N LYS A 58 6.66 -2.77 -10.83
CA LYS A 58 5.20 -2.65 -10.99
C LYS A 58 4.44 -3.87 -10.44
N ALA A 59 4.72 -4.26 -9.20
CA ALA A 59 4.11 -5.45 -8.59
C ALA A 59 3.80 -5.26 -7.11
N VAL A 60 2.75 -5.95 -6.64
CA VAL A 60 2.52 -6.19 -5.20
C VAL A 60 3.51 -7.24 -4.73
N VAL A 61 4.25 -6.93 -3.67
CA VAL A 61 5.34 -7.77 -3.15
C VAL A 61 5.16 -8.21 -1.70
N GLY A 62 4.21 -7.60 -0.97
CA GLY A 62 3.99 -7.90 0.44
C GLY A 62 2.71 -7.31 1.00
N ILE A 63 2.39 -7.72 2.23
CA ILE A 63 1.32 -7.18 3.07
C ILE A 63 1.93 -6.37 4.20
N VAL A 64 1.41 -5.18 4.39
CA VAL A 64 1.67 -4.31 5.54
C VAL A 64 0.41 -4.17 6.38
N GLU A 65 0.59 -3.72 7.62
CA GLU A 65 -0.49 -3.24 8.46
C GLU A 65 -0.24 -1.81 8.92
N VAL A 66 -1.31 -1.06 9.14
CA VAL A 66 -1.27 0.25 9.76
C VAL A 66 -0.98 0.08 11.25
N CYS A 67 0.14 0.63 11.73
CA CYS A 67 0.55 0.57 13.13
C CYS A 67 0.39 1.90 13.88
N ALA A 68 0.23 3.03 13.18
CA ALA A 68 -0.23 4.30 13.76
C ALA A 68 -1.27 4.96 12.84
N THR A 69 -2.31 5.55 13.44
CA THR A 69 -3.32 6.34 12.69
C THR A 69 -2.72 7.65 12.18
N ALA A 70 -3.44 8.34 11.29
CA ALA A 70 -2.95 9.58 10.69
C ALA A 70 -2.43 10.61 11.72
N HIS A 71 -1.23 11.12 11.47
CA HIS A 71 -0.56 12.18 12.23
C HIS A 71 0.18 13.12 11.27
N PRO A 72 0.63 14.31 11.71
CA PRO A 72 1.40 15.22 10.87
C PRO A 72 2.62 14.55 10.25
N ASP A 73 2.85 14.82 8.97
CA ASP A 73 3.97 14.29 8.19
C ASP A 73 5.28 15.00 8.56
N SER A 74 6.25 14.26 9.10
CA SER A 74 7.51 14.81 9.62
C SER A 74 8.44 15.37 8.53
N SER A 75 8.22 15.01 7.27
CA SER A 75 9.00 15.50 6.12
C SER A 75 8.63 16.94 5.72
N THR A 76 7.64 17.57 6.38
CA THR A 76 7.22 18.94 6.07
C THR A 76 6.72 19.70 7.31
N GLU A 77 6.88 21.03 7.31
CA GLU A 77 6.30 21.92 8.34
C GLU A 77 4.84 22.30 8.04
N ASP A 78 4.30 21.86 6.90
CA ASP A 78 2.94 22.16 6.45
C ASP A 78 1.92 21.19 7.08
N ASP A 79 1.17 21.68 8.06
CA ASP A 79 0.18 20.94 8.86
C ASP A 79 -0.98 20.32 8.06
N ARG A 80 -1.10 20.67 6.77
CA ARG A 80 -2.09 20.09 5.88
C ARG A 80 -1.76 18.64 5.51
N TRP A 81 -0.51 18.20 5.67
CA TRP A 81 -0.06 16.88 5.30
C TRP A 81 0.04 15.97 6.52
N GLU A 82 -0.60 14.83 6.40
CA GLU A 82 -0.64 13.79 7.41
C GLU A 82 -0.42 12.45 6.73
N CYS A 83 0.17 11.51 7.46
CA CYS A 83 0.45 10.15 7.05
C CYS A 83 0.20 9.19 8.22
N VAL A 84 0.14 7.90 7.90
CA VAL A 84 0.10 6.81 8.88
C VAL A 84 1.49 6.20 9.02
N ASP A 85 1.69 5.39 10.06
CA ASP A 85 2.82 4.44 10.09
C ASP A 85 2.34 3.08 9.61
N ILE A 86 3.19 2.39 8.85
CA ILE A 86 2.97 1.01 8.41
C ILE A 86 4.12 0.10 8.82
N ARG A 87 3.83 -1.19 9.01
CA ARG A 87 4.88 -2.20 9.21
C ARG A 87 4.62 -3.46 8.40
N ALA A 88 5.70 -4.16 8.05
CA ALA A 88 5.62 -5.41 7.32
C ALA A 88 4.89 -6.49 8.13
N VAL A 89 3.95 -7.19 7.50
CA VAL A 89 3.30 -8.38 8.05
C VAL A 89 3.91 -9.64 7.44
N ARG A 90 3.87 -9.74 6.10
CA ARG A 90 4.46 -10.88 5.37
C ARG A 90 4.71 -10.57 3.90
N PRO A 91 5.70 -11.21 3.26
CA PRO A 91 5.89 -11.11 1.82
C PRO A 91 4.82 -11.91 1.06
N PHE A 92 4.65 -11.60 -0.23
CA PHE A 92 3.93 -12.47 -1.15
C PHE A 92 4.82 -13.63 -1.60
N ALA A 93 4.26 -14.84 -1.75
CA ALA A 93 5.01 -15.99 -2.25
C ALA A 93 5.42 -15.81 -3.72
N SER A 94 4.56 -15.13 -4.50
CA SER A 94 4.84 -14.70 -5.86
C SER A 94 4.36 -13.27 -6.06
N PRO A 95 5.20 -12.35 -6.57
CA PRO A 95 4.77 -10.98 -6.83
C PRO A 95 3.59 -10.92 -7.79
N VAL A 96 2.57 -10.12 -7.46
CA VAL A 96 1.41 -9.91 -8.35
C VAL A 96 1.65 -8.65 -9.17
N THR A 97 1.98 -8.84 -10.44
CA THR A 97 2.31 -7.73 -11.35
C THR A 97 1.07 -6.91 -11.72
N LEU A 98 1.28 -5.64 -12.08
CA LEU A 98 0.22 -4.80 -12.65
C LEU A 98 -0.39 -5.41 -13.91
N GLN A 99 0.40 -6.16 -14.69
CA GLN A 99 -0.10 -6.86 -15.87
C GLN A 99 -1.10 -7.95 -15.48
N MET A 100 -0.77 -8.79 -14.48
CA MET A 100 -1.71 -9.79 -13.94
C MET A 100 -3.01 -9.12 -13.46
N CYS A 101 -2.92 -8.00 -12.74
CA CYS A 101 -4.11 -7.26 -12.31
C CYS A 101 -4.94 -6.70 -13.47
N LYS A 102 -4.31 -6.32 -14.58
CA LYS A 102 -5.00 -5.82 -15.79
C LYS A 102 -5.65 -6.93 -16.61
N GLU A 103 -5.08 -8.13 -16.58
CA GLU A 103 -5.55 -9.29 -17.33
C GLU A 103 -6.68 -10.04 -16.59
N ASP A 104 -6.78 -9.89 -15.26
CA ASP A 104 -7.87 -10.48 -14.48
C ASP A 104 -9.13 -9.58 -14.51
N PRO A 105 -10.24 -10.03 -15.11
CA PRO A 105 -11.46 -9.23 -15.20
C PRO A 105 -12.10 -8.92 -13.84
N ARG A 106 -11.78 -9.70 -12.78
CA ARG A 106 -12.27 -9.43 -11.41
C ARG A 106 -11.66 -8.15 -10.81
N LEU A 107 -10.52 -7.70 -11.35
CA LEU A 107 -9.79 -6.51 -10.91
C LEU A 107 -9.96 -5.31 -11.87
N ALA A 108 -10.84 -5.42 -12.87
CA ALA A 108 -11.03 -4.37 -13.88
C ALA A 108 -11.41 -3.00 -13.29
N ASP A 109 -12.10 -3.00 -12.15
CA ASP A 109 -12.52 -1.80 -11.43
C ASP A 109 -11.53 -1.31 -10.37
N MET A 110 -10.48 -2.08 -10.09
CA MET A 110 -9.49 -1.77 -9.06
C MET A 110 -8.79 -0.45 -9.36
N VAL A 111 -8.62 0.36 -8.32
CA VAL A 111 -7.97 1.68 -8.42
C VAL A 111 -6.55 1.57 -8.98
N LEU A 112 -5.85 0.47 -8.71
CA LEU A 112 -4.51 0.19 -9.25
C LEU A 112 -4.52 0.13 -10.79
N VAL A 113 -5.57 -0.45 -11.37
CA VAL A 113 -5.77 -0.60 -12.81
C VAL A 113 -6.23 0.71 -13.44
N LYS A 114 -7.16 1.43 -12.78
CA LYS A 114 -7.80 2.63 -13.32
C LYS A 114 -7.04 3.94 -13.10
N ASN A 115 -6.29 4.05 -12.00
CA ASN A 115 -5.62 5.29 -11.61
C ASN A 115 -4.17 5.02 -11.19
N SER A 116 -3.26 5.13 -12.16
CA SER A 116 -1.84 4.92 -11.94
C SER A 116 -1.17 5.99 -11.07
N ARG A 117 -1.73 7.21 -11.00
CA ARG A 117 -1.13 8.37 -10.32
C ARG A 117 -1.44 8.45 -8.83
N LEU A 118 -2.45 7.74 -8.35
CA LEU A 118 -2.79 7.72 -6.93
C LEU A 118 -1.88 6.73 -6.19
N SER A 119 -1.14 7.20 -5.19
CA SER A 119 -0.12 6.44 -4.45
C SER A 119 -0.66 5.61 -3.28
N VAL A 120 -1.72 6.11 -2.63
CA VAL A 120 -2.46 5.39 -1.57
C VAL A 120 -3.87 5.16 -2.06
N GLN A 121 -4.31 3.90 -2.06
CA GLN A 121 -5.55 3.50 -2.72
C GLN A 121 -6.42 2.64 -1.80
N PRO A 122 -7.75 2.79 -1.82
CA PRO A 122 -8.65 1.83 -1.20
C PRO A 122 -8.65 0.54 -2.02
N VAL A 123 -8.79 -0.59 -1.33
CA VAL A 123 -8.96 -1.92 -1.92
C VAL A 123 -10.20 -2.55 -1.30
N THR A 124 -11.11 -3.03 -2.13
CA THR A 124 -12.31 -3.76 -1.66
C THR A 124 -11.90 -5.13 -1.11
N LYS A 125 -12.78 -5.75 -0.31
CA LYS A 125 -12.48 -7.09 0.22
C LYS A 125 -12.39 -8.13 -0.90
N GLU A 126 -13.18 -7.97 -1.94
CA GLU A 126 -13.18 -8.82 -3.11
C GLU A 126 -11.86 -8.71 -3.89
N GLU A 127 -11.39 -7.48 -4.15
CA GLU A 127 -10.09 -7.24 -4.80
C GLU A 127 -8.93 -7.76 -3.95
N TRP A 128 -8.98 -7.54 -2.63
CA TRP A 128 -7.99 -8.06 -1.69
C TRP A 128 -7.83 -9.58 -1.82
N ASN A 129 -8.95 -10.31 -1.76
CA ASN A 129 -8.95 -11.77 -1.86
C ASN A 129 -8.37 -12.25 -3.20
N VAL A 130 -8.73 -11.59 -4.31
CA VAL A 130 -8.23 -11.96 -5.65
C VAL A 130 -6.73 -11.72 -5.77
N VAL A 131 -6.22 -10.58 -5.27
CA VAL A 131 -4.78 -10.31 -5.31
C VAL A 131 -4.01 -11.30 -4.41
N CYS A 132 -4.53 -11.62 -3.22
CA CYS A 132 -3.94 -12.66 -2.38
C CYS A 132 -3.93 -14.05 -3.06
N GLU A 133 -5.01 -14.43 -3.73
CA GLU A 133 -5.12 -15.66 -4.52
C GLU A 133 -4.05 -15.72 -5.62
N LEU A 134 -3.92 -14.66 -6.42
CA LEU A 134 -2.92 -14.54 -7.48
C LEU A 134 -1.48 -14.60 -6.92
N GLY A 135 -1.28 -14.08 -5.71
CA GLY A 135 0.00 -14.05 -5.01
C GLY A 135 0.35 -15.33 -4.24
N GLY A 136 -0.57 -16.31 -4.21
CA GLY A 136 -0.41 -17.54 -3.44
C GLY A 136 -0.27 -17.29 -1.94
N THR A 137 -0.98 -16.29 -1.40
CA THR A 137 -0.96 -15.92 0.03
C THR A 137 -2.36 -15.92 0.61
N GLU A 138 -2.47 -16.12 1.92
CA GLU A 138 -3.79 -16.06 2.57
C GLU A 138 -4.31 -14.61 2.61
N PRO A 139 -5.64 -14.39 2.55
CA PRO A 139 -6.24 -13.08 2.78
C PRO A 139 -6.14 -12.59 4.23
#